data_AF-A0A353VUG5-F1
#
_entry.id   AF-A0A353VUG5-F1
#
_cell.length_a   1.000
_cell.length_b   1.000
_cell.length_c   1.000
_cell.angle_alpha   90.00
_cell.angle_beta   90.00
_cell.angle_gamma   90.00
#
_symmetry.space_group_name_H-M   'P 1'
#
loop_
_entity.id
_entity.type
_entity.pdbx_description
1 polymer ?
#
loop_
_entity_poly.entity_id
_entity_poly.type
_entity_poly.pdbx_seq_one_letter_code
_entity_poly.pdbx_strand_id
1 'polypeptide(L)' 'MRHYEIVILVHPDQSEQVPAMIERYQSIVTSNKGIIHRLEDWGRRLLA' A
#
# COMPACT_ATOMS: atom_id res chain seq x y z
N MET A 1 4.28 -20.32 1.86
CA MET A 1 3.70 -19.05 2.39
C MET A 1 2.40 -18.78 1.64
N ARG A 2 1.48 -18.00 2.21
CA ARG A 2 0.25 -17.59 1.54
C ARG A 2 0.50 -16.29 0.77
N HIS A 3 -0.09 -16.17 -0.42
CA HIS A 3 -0.04 -14.94 -1.22
C HIS A 3 -1.34 -14.18 -1.03
N TYR A 4 -1.25 -12.86 -0.95
CA TYR A 4 -2.40 -11.97 -0.73
C TYR A 4 -2.32 -10.77 -1.67
N GLU A 5 -3.48 -10.26 -2.04
CA GLU A 5 -3.63 -8.97 -2.71
C GLU A 5 -4.39 -8.03 -1.78
N ILE A 6 -3.81 -6.86 -1.54
CA ILE A 6 -4.35 -5.85 -0.63
C ILE A 6 -4.52 -4.57 -1.44
N VAL A 7 -5.75 -4.05 -1.46
CA VAL A 7 -6.08 -2.77 -2.09
C VAL A 7 -6.57 -1.82 -1.00
N ILE A 8 -6.00 -0.62 -0.96
CA ILE A 8 -6.36 0.41 0.03
C ILE A 8 -6.82 1.64 -0.73
N LEU A 9 -8.01 2.13 -0.39
CA LEU A 9 -8.50 3.44 -0.84
C LEU A 9 -8.27 4.45 0.28
N VAL A 10 -7.70 5.59 -0.08
CA VAL A 10 -7.34 6.64 0.88
C VAL A 10 -8.20 7.87 0.58
N HIS A 11 -8.66 8.56 1.64
CA HIS A 11 -9.37 9.82 1.49
C HIS A 11 -8.50 10.83 0.72
N PRO A 12 -9.03 11.60 -0.25
CA PRO A 12 -8.23 12.49 -1.09
C PRO A 12 -7.41 13.51 -0.29
N ASP A 13 -7.92 13.99 0.84
CA ASP A 13 -7.21 14.95 1.71
C ASP A 13 -5.93 14.37 2.34
N GLN A 14 -5.79 13.05 2.37
CA GLN A 14 -4.62 12.35 2.92
C GLN A 14 -3.64 11.88 1.83
N SER A 15 -3.81 12.32 0.58
CA SER A 15 -2.94 11.89 -0.54
C SER A 15 -1.44 12.11 -0.27
N GLU A 16 -1.06 13.21 0.38
CA GLU A 16 0.34 13.51 0.69
C GLU A 16 0.96 12.54 1.71
N GLN A 17 0.13 11.84 2.50
CA GLN A 17 0.58 10.88 3.52
C GLN A 17 0.79 9.47 2.96
N VAL A 18 0.29 9.20 1.75
CA VAL A 18 0.32 7.87 1.12
C VAL A 18 1.75 7.31 0.99
N PRO A 19 2.78 8.08 0.56
CA PRO A 19 4.14 7.55 0.46
C PRO A 19 4.69 7.04 1.79
N ALA A 20 4.51 7.82 2.87
CA ALA A 20 4.96 7.44 4.22
C ALA A 20 4.21 6.21 4.75
N MET A 21 2.91 6.12 4.45
CA MET A 21 2.10 4.96 4.82
C MET A 21 2.56 3.69 4.11
N ILE A 22 2.86 3.78 2.81
CA ILE A 22 3.40 2.69 2.00
C ILE A 22 4.72 2.19 2.61
N GLU A 23 5.66 3.08 2.91
CA GLU A 23 6.94 2.71 3.53
C GLU A 23 6.75 1.98 4.87
N ARG A 24 5.86 2.47 5.74
CA ARG A 24 5.56 1.81 7.02
C ARG A 24 5.03 0.39 6.82
N TYR A 25 4.10 0.17 5.90
CA TYR A 25 3.57 -1.16 5.63
C TYR A 25 4.62 -2.10 5.02
N GLN A 26 5.47 -1.60 4.13
CA GLN A 26 6.58 -2.38 3.59
C GLN A 26 7.54 -2.85 4.69
N SER A 27 7.87 -1.96 5.63
CA SER A 27 8.72 -2.28 6.78
C SER A 27 8.09 -3.37 7.67
N ILE A 28 6.78 -3.31 7.92
CA ILE A 28 6.06 -4.34 8.69
C ILE A 28 6.11 -5.70 7.99
N VAL A 29 5.92 -5.75 6.67
CA VAL A 29 5.95 -7.02 5.93
C VAL A 29 7.36 -7.61 5.90
N THR A 30 8.36 -6.80 5.56
CA THR A 30 9.76 -7.25 5.40
C THR A 30 10.41 -7.62 6.72
N SER A 31 10.11 -6.91 7.82
CA SER A 31 10.57 -7.27 9.18
C SER A 31 10.06 -8.63 9.65
N ASN A 32 8.88 -9.06 9.18
CA ASN A 32 8.30 -10.37 9.46
C ASN A 32 8.69 -11.44 8.43
N LYS A 33 9.78 -11.22 7.66
CA LYS A 33 10.27 -12.13 6.61
C LYS A 33 9.27 -12.36 5.46
N GLY A 34 8.32 -11.46 5.27
CA GLY A 34 7.42 -11.45 4.12
C GLY A 34 8.09 -10.89 2.87
N ILE A 35 7.59 -11.28 1.69
CA ILE A 35 8.08 -10.83 0.39
C ILE A 35 6.97 -10.03 -0.29
N ILE A 36 7.31 -8.85 -0.80
CA ILE A 36 6.41 -8.01 -1.58
C ILE A 36 6.71 -8.28 -3.05
N HIS A 37 5.74 -8.89 -3.73
CA HIS A 37 5.88 -9.22 -5.15
C HIS A 37 5.51 -8.06 -6.07
N ARG A 38 4.56 -7.21 -5.64
CA ARG A 38 4.03 -6.11 -6.43
C ARG A 38 3.61 -4.97 -5.51
N LEU A 39 3.90 -3.75 -5.95
CA LEU A 39 3.46 -2.51 -5.33
C LEU A 39 3.05 -1.57 -6.46
N GLU A 40 1.81 -1.11 -6.44
CA GLU A 40 1.26 -0.18 -7.42
C GLU A 40 0.54 0.95 -6.69
N ASP A 41 0.91 2.20 -7.00
CA ASP A 41 0.15 3.38 -6.63
C ASP A 41 -0.65 3.86 -7.84
N TRP A 42 -1.98 3.79 -7.74
CA TRP A 42 -2.89 4.18 -8.81
C TRP A 42 -3.25 5.67 -8.80
N GLY A 43 -2.82 6.40 -7.77
CA GLY A 43 -3.14 7.81 -7.56
C GLY A 43 -4.65 8.07 -7.39
N ARG A 44 -5.05 9.33 -7.63
CA ARG A 44 -6.46 9.73 -7.56
C ARG A 44 -7.21 9.23 -8.79
N ARG A 45 -8.32 8.52 -8.57
CA ARG A 45 -9.25 8.06 -9.61
C ARG A 45 -10.68 8.31 -9.16
N LEU A 46 -11.56 8.62 -10.11
CA LEU A 46 -13.00 8.68 -9.86
C LEU A 46 -13.50 7.27 -9.54
N LEU A 47 -14.29 7.16 -8.47
CA LEU A 47 -15.02 5.94 -8.16
C LEU A 47 -16.30 5.90 -9.00
N ALA A 48 -16.71 4.70 -9.40
CA ALA A 48 -17.96 4.46 -10.14
C ALA A 48 -19.18 4.57 -9.22
#